data_AF-U9UCU1-F1
#
_entry.id   AF-U9UCU1-F1
#
_cell.length_a   1.000
_cell.length_b   1.000
_cell.length_c   1.000
_cell.angle_alpha   90.00
_cell.angle_beta   90.00
_cell.angle_gamma   90.00
#
_symmetry.space_group_name_H-M   'P 1'
#
loop_
_entity.id
_entity.type
_entity.pdbx_description
1 polymer ?
#
loop_
_entity_poly.entity_id
_entity_poly.type
_entity_poly.pdbx_seq_one_letter_code
_entity_poly.pdbx_strand_id
1 'polypeptide(L)' 'MNTSESYSNIKNKSTSESYPGQNVLISYITKNMKISYCRFLKSYHDIIGTSVFSDNWDELDHFWAAHFLHEGKDVP' A
#
# COMPACT_ATOMS: atom_id res chain seq x y z
N MET A 1 -15.09 -22.58 15.29
CA MET A 1 -14.63 -22.67 13.89
C MET A 1 -14.05 -21.33 13.51
N ASN A 2 -12.84 -21.37 12.96
CA ASN A 2 -11.77 -20.41 13.19
C ASN A 2 -11.90 -19.19 12.27
N THR A 3 -11.84 -17.98 12.84
CA THR A 3 -11.66 -16.73 12.06
C THR A 3 -10.25 -16.16 12.23
N SER A 4 -9.29 -17.04 12.56
CA SER A 4 -7.88 -16.70 12.76
C SER A 4 -6.97 -17.26 11.67
N GLU A 5 -7.53 -17.99 10.69
CA GLU A 5 -6.78 -18.85 9.78
C GLU A 5 -6.40 -18.19 8.44
N SER A 6 -6.73 -16.91 8.25
CA SER A 6 -6.31 -16.16 7.05
C SER A 6 -5.08 -15.26 7.26
N TYR A 7 -4.51 -15.24 8.48
CA TYR A 7 -3.32 -14.42 8.78
C TYR A 7 -2.01 -15.23 8.87
N SER A 8 -2.05 -16.55 8.74
CA SER A 8 -0.94 -17.42 9.19
C SER A 8 0.00 -17.94 8.10
N ASN A 9 -0.05 -17.46 6.86
CA ASN A 9 0.84 -17.95 5.79
C ASN A 9 1.67 -16.87 5.08
N ILE A 10 2.11 -15.85 5.81
CA ILE A 10 3.24 -15.02 5.37
C ILE A 10 4.41 -15.32 6.31
N LYS A 11 5.19 -16.30 5.89
CA LYS A 11 6.44 -16.75 6.51
C LYS A 11 7.33 -15.53 6.76
N ASN A 12 7.56 -15.21 8.03
CA ASN A 12 8.44 -14.17 8.56
C ASN A 12 9.71 -13.95 7.70
N LYS A 13 9.89 -12.74 7.18
CA LYS A 13 11.18 -12.24 6.71
C LYS A 13 11.34 -10.77 7.08
N SER A 14 11.44 -10.49 8.39
CA SER A 14 11.58 -9.12 8.92
C SER A 14 10.40 -8.25 8.44
N THR A 15 10.14 -7.01 8.84
CA THR A 15 10.79 -5.81 8.33
C THR A 15 9.93 -4.67 8.87
N SER A 16 10.54 -3.73 9.57
CA SER A 16 10.08 -2.33 9.55
C SER A 16 9.60 -1.99 8.14
N GLU A 17 8.44 -1.34 8.00
CA GLU A 17 8.04 -0.80 6.69
C GLU A 17 9.23 -0.04 6.12
N SER A 18 9.57 -0.26 4.84
CA SER A 18 10.63 0.51 4.18
C SER A 18 10.22 1.97 4.04
N TYR A 19 8.91 2.21 4.03
CA TYR A 19 8.28 3.52 4.12
C TYR A 19 6.87 3.39 4.70
N PRO A 20 6.36 4.40 5.43
CA PRO A 20 5.02 4.41 5.99
C PRO A 20 3.93 4.08 5.00
N GLY A 21 3.10 3.11 5.40
CA GLY A 21 1.98 2.61 4.62
C GLY A 21 2.39 1.73 3.43
N GLN A 22 3.65 1.32 3.30
CA GLN A 22 4.09 0.32 2.30
C GLN A 22 3.21 -0.94 2.35
N ASN A 23 2.91 -1.44 3.54
CA ASN A 23 2.08 -2.64 3.72
C ASN A 23 0.68 -2.48 3.12
N VAL A 24 0.12 -1.27 3.20
CA VAL A 24 -1.20 -0.94 2.66
C VAL A 24 -1.17 -0.95 1.14
N LEU A 25 -0.14 -0.35 0.53
CA LEU A 25 0.04 -0.36 -0.92
C LEU A 25 0.25 -1.77 -1.46
N ILE A 26 1.15 -2.55 -0.85
CA ILE A 26 1.38 -3.96 -1.23
C ILE A 26 0.09 -4.77 -1.07
N SER A 27 -0.68 -4.57 0.01
CA SER A 27 -1.95 -5.27 0.20
C SER A 27 -2.99 -4.91 -0.86
N TYR A 28 -3.07 -3.63 -1.26
CA TYR A 28 -3.96 -3.22 -2.35
C TYR A 28 -3.55 -3.86 -3.68
N ILE A 29 -2.27 -3.78 -4.04
CA ILE A 29 -1.75 -4.31 -5.31
C ILE A 29 -1.99 -5.82 -5.40
N THR A 30 -1.63 -6.57 -4.35
CA THR A 30 -1.75 -8.04 -4.33
C THR A 30 -3.19 -8.56 -4.33
N LYS A 31 -4.15 -7.80 -3.77
CA LYS A 31 -5.57 -8.19 -3.71
C LYS A 31 -6.37 -7.88 -4.96
N ASN A 32 -5.87 -7.01 -5.85
CA ASN A 32 -6.64 -6.51 -6.98
C ASN A 32 -6.07 -7.01 -8.31
N MET A 33 -6.89 -7.74 -9.08
CA MET A 33 -6.53 -8.16 -10.46
C MET A 33 -6.36 -6.99 -11.43
N LYS A 34 -6.94 -5.83 -11.11
CA LYS A 34 -6.76 -4.59 -11.87
C LYS A 34 -6.44 -3.46 -10.91
N ILE A 35 -5.21 -3.02 -10.94
CA ILE A 35 -4.73 -1.92 -10.11
C ILE A 35 -5.07 -0.57 -10.75
N SER A 36 -5.45 0.40 -9.92
CA SER A 36 -5.67 1.79 -10.34
C SER A 36 -5.24 2.71 -9.22
N TYR A 37 -4.38 3.68 -9.55
CA TYR A 37 -3.88 4.66 -8.60
C TYR A 37 -5.02 5.55 -8.07
N CYS A 38 -5.90 6.04 -8.95
CA CYS A 38 -7.07 6.82 -8.52
C CYS A 38 -7.99 6.05 -7.55
N ARG A 39 -8.17 4.73 -7.77
CA ARG A 39 -8.96 3.89 -6.87
C ARG A 39 -8.23 3.61 -5.54
N PHE A 40 -6.90 3.48 -5.58
CA PHE A 40 -6.08 3.39 -4.37
C PHE A 40 -6.25 4.63 -3.51
N LEU A 41 -6.05 5.82 -4.09
CA LEU A 41 -6.23 7.11 -3.40
C LEU A 41 -7.61 7.23 -2.74
N LYS A 42 -8.68 6.87 -3.45
CA LYS A 42 -10.05 6.92 -2.91
C LYS A 42 -10.29 5.93 -1.77
N SER A 43 -9.71 4.74 -1.85
CA SER A 43 -9.95 3.67 -0.87
C SER A 43 -9.11 3.83 0.41
N TYR A 44 -7.98 4.51 0.31
CA TYR A 44 -6.99 4.64 1.38
C TYR A 44 -6.66 6.09 1.73
N HIS A 45 -7.52 7.04 1.37
CA HIS A 45 -7.37 8.47 1.61
C HIS A 45 -7.00 8.79 3.07
N ASP A 46 -7.68 8.17 4.04
CA ASP A 46 -7.44 8.44 5.46
C ASP A 46 -6.06 7.97 5.91
N ILE A 47 -5.57 6.86 5.36
CA ILE A 47 -4.22 6.33 5.65
C ILE A 47 -3.16 7.22 5.00
N ILE A 48 -3.40 7.65 3.76
CA ILE A 48 -2.50 8.54 3.02
C ILE A 48 -2.40 9.89 3.72
N GLY A 49 -3.53 10.49 4.10
CA GLY A 49 -3.58 11.77 4.79
C GLY A 49 -3.03 11.74 6.21
N THR A 50 -3.00 10.57 6.85
CA THR A 50 -2.36 10.39 8.17
C THR A 50 -0.92 9.93 8.09
N SER A 51 -0.43 9.54 6.90
CA SER A 51 0.98 9.25 6.64
C SER A 51 1.76 10.55 6.55
N VAL A 52 2.01 11.15 7.73
CA VAL A 52 2.66 12.45 7.91
C VAL A 52 4.04 12.46 7.26
N PHE A 53 4.14 13.06 6.07
CA PHE A 53 5.41 13.30 5.42
C PHE A 53 5.62 14.71 4.93
N SER A 54 4.54 15.42 4.60
CA SER A 54 4.65 16.78 4.09
C SER A 54 3.30 17.46 4.21
N ASP A 55 3.31 18.74 4.61
CA ASP A 55 2.14 19.63 4.41
C ASP A 55 1.90 19.90 2.91
N ASN A 56 2.83 19.44 2.05
CA ASN A 56 2.73 19.51 0.60
C ASN A 56 2.06 18.25 0.03
N TRP A 57 0.80 18.40 -0.34
CA TRP A 57 0.01 17.37 -1.01
C TRP A 57 0.59 16.90 -2.35
N ASP A 58 1.29 17.77 -3.08
CA ASP A 58 1.90 17.39 -4.37
C ASP A 58 3.09 16.44 -4.15
N GLU A 59 3.89 16.68 -3.11
CA GLU A 59 5.01 15.81 -2.77
C GLU A 59 4.50 14.44 -2.29
N LEU A 60 3.42 14.44 -1.50
CA LEU A 60 2.76 13.23 -1.04
C LEU A 60 2.20 12.41 -2.23
N ASP A 61 1.55 13.06 -3.19
CA ASP A 61 1.05 12.39 -4.39
C ASP A 61 2.20 11.79 -5.24
N HIS A 62 3.27 12.56 -5.46
CA HIS A 62 4.45 12.05 -6.19
C HIS A 62 5.09 10.85 -5.48
N PHE A 63 5.19 10.91 -4.15
CA PHE A 63 5.71 9.82 -3.33
C PHE A 63 4.88 8.54 -3.51
N TRP A 64 3.57 8.62 -3.33
CA TRP A 64 2.68 7.46 -3.48
C TRP A 64 2.61 6.96 -4.92
N ALA A 65 2.63 7.84 -5.92
CA ALA A 65 2.65 7.46 -7.32
C ALA A 65 3.93 6.69 -7.69
N ALA A 66 5.09 7.16 -7.22
CA ALA A 66 6.37 6.49 -7.47
C ALA A 66 6.40 5.07 -6.86
N HIS A 67 5.94 4.93 -5.61
CA HIS A 67 5.85 3.62 -4.96
C HIS A 67 4.79 2.73 -5.60
N PHE A 68 3.64 3.28 -6.00
CA PHE A 68 2.61 2.52 -6.71
C PHE A 68 3.13 1.93 -8.01
N LEU A 69 3.90 2.71 -8.78
CA LEU A 69 4.56 2.23 -10.00
C LEU A 69 5.67 1.23 -9.69
N HIS A 70 6.41 1.39 -8.60
CA HIS A 70 7.47 0.45 -8.22
C HIS A 70 6.90 -0.92 -7.84
N GLU A 71 5.95 -0.95 -6.92
CA GLU A 71 5.35 -2.18 -6.38
C GLU A 71 4.39 -2.83 -7.39
N GLY A 72 3.84 -2.05 -8.33
CA GLY A 72 2.90 -2.52 -9.35
C GLY A 72 3.54 -3.09 -10.62
N LYS A 73 4.87 -3.02 -10.78
CA LYS A 73 5.60 -3.47 -11.99
C LYS A 73 5.48 -4.96 -12.29
N ASP A 74 5.25 -5.78 -11.26
CA ASP A 74 5.19 -7.23 -11.37
C ASP A 74 3.74 -7.78 -11.40
N VAL A 75 2.74 -6.90 -11.46
CA VAL A 75 1.34 -7.30 -11.65
C VAL A 75 1.09 -7.53 -13.15
N PRO A 76 0.60 -8.72 -13.56
CA PRO A 76 0.29 -9.04 -14.96
C PRO A 76 -0.71 -8.09 -15.63
#